data_AF-A0A9X3CGK0-F1
#
_entry.id   AF-A0A9X3CGK0-F1
#
_cell.length_a   1.000
_cell.length_b   1.000
_cell.length_c   1.000
_cell.angle_alpha   90.00
_cell.angle_beta   90.00
_cell.angle_gamma   90.00
#
_symmetry.space_group_name_H-M   'P 1'
#
loop_
_entity.id
_entity.type
_entity.pdbx_description
1 polymer ?
#
loop_
_entity_poly.entity_id
_entity_poly.type
_entity_poly.pdbx_seq_one_letter_code
_entity_poly.pdbx_strand_id
1 'polypeptide(L)'
;MKNNQSIESLKEQLYNADVAYSWEHKGLGGKYEHLWRWGVAFFVNYSIFVFFWFILEDFTVDTPMFWVAFVLMTIMMLMTRYLYLPDKHRYYHLTALGIHYTEQDMVPEVAYKIVRGFAWVGVVVCIIAVFLLGPLALVGAGAFALMSFGMTNFKPTVDKCCLFIDERSVVFNLMNDNVISFTIPEKGQMQYKGLIFTPTLEEKQMLLNHLHSLFHDLEVVKIKRLNDQFKHPIYQQSEDTATE
;
A
#
# COMPACT_ATOMS: atom_id res chain seq x y z
N MET A 1 -2.76 37.40 -2.19
CA MET A 1 -2.07 37.00 -3.43
C MET A 1 -2.68 35.71 -3.93
N LYS A 2 -3.37 35.72 -5.08
CA LYS A 2 -3.88 34.51 -5.74
C LYS A 2 -2.73 33.88 -6.54
N ASN A 3 -2.00 32.97 -5.92
CA ASN A 3 -0.91 32.28 -6.59
C ASN A 3 -1.49 31.09 -7.36
N ASN A 4 -1.56 31.23 -8.70
CA ASN A 4 -2.02 30.19 -9.61
C ASN A 4 -0.88 29.19 -9.91
N GLN A 5 -0.07 28.85 -8.91
CA GLN A 5 0.95 27.82 -9.03
C GLN A 5 0.27 26.48 -9.23
N SER A 6 0.62 25.78 -10.30
CA SER A 6 0.11 24.43 -10.54
C SER A 6 0.64 23.50 -9.44
N ILE A 7 -0.18 22.55 -9.00
CA ILE A 7 0.21 21.52 -8.02
C ILE A 7 1.49 20.80 -8.46
N GLU A 8 1.67 20.63 -9.77
CA GLU A 8 2.85 20.01 -10.37
C GLU A 8 4.13 20.85 -10.13
N SER A 9 4.05 22.17 -10.29
CA SER A 9 5.19 23.06 -10.00
C SER A 9 5.59 23.05 -8.52
N LEU A 10 4.61 22.93 -7.61
CA LEU A 10 4.87 22.82 -6.17
C LEU A 10 5.50 21.47 -5.82
N LYS A 11 5.05 20.38 -6.46
CA LYS A 11 5.69 19.06 -6.32
C LYS A 11 7.13 19.11 -6.80
N GLU A 12 7.39 19.71 -7.95
CA GLU A 12 8.75 19.82 -8.48
C GLU A 12 9.67 20.64 -7.55
N GLN A 13 9.17 21.75 -7.00
CA GLN A 13 9.90 22.52 -5.99
C GLN A 13 10.19 21.69 -4.73
N LEU A 14 9.23 20.91 -4.24
CA LEU A 14 9.43 20.02 -3.10
C LEU A 14 10.49 18.95 -3.36
N TYR A 15 10.49 18.34 -4.55
CA TYR A 15 11.45 17.30 -4.92
C TYR A 15 12.87 17.84 -5.19
N ASN A 16 12.98 19.13 -5.54
CA ASN A 16 14.27 19.79 -5.78
C ASN A 16 14.81 20.56 -4.56
N ALA A 17 14.03 20.66 -3.48
CA ALA A 17 14.43 21.36 -2.27
C ALA A 17 15.53 20.59 -1.52
N ASP A 18 16.35 21.32 -0.77
CA ASP A 18 17.40 20.71 0.04
C ASP A 18 16.80 19.79 1.10
N VAL A 19 17.31 18.56 1.13
CA VAL A 19 16.89 17.52 2.06
C VAL A 19 17.57 17.75 3.40
N ALA A 20 16.77 18.10 4.41
CA ALA A 20 17.24 18.31 5.78
C ALA A 20 17.44 17.00 6.53
N TYR A 21 16.56 16.01 6.30
CA TYR A 21 16.63 14.71 6.95
C TYR A 21 16.02 13.63 6.06
N SER A 22 16.58 12.43 6.08
CA SER A 22 16.06 11.31 5.29
C SER A 22 16.12 10.00 6.06
N TRP A 23 15.12 9.16 5.88
CA TRP A 23 15.07 7.84 6.50
C TRP A 23 14.36 6.83 5.61
N GLU A 24 14.56 5.55 5.91
CA GLU A 24 13.87 4.46 5.24
C GLU A 24 12.93 3.72 6.19
N HIS A 25 11.82 3.24 5.65
CA HIS A 25 10.89 2.39 6.37
C HIS A 25 10.46 1.22 5.49
N LYS A 26 10.62 0.01 6.03
CA LYS A 26 10.19 -1.24 5.39
C LYS A 26 8.95 -1.76 6.11
N GLY A 27 7.89 -2.01 5.35
CA GLY A 27 6.60 -2.51 5.84
C GLY A 27 5.47 -1.48 5.75
N LEU A 28 4.27 -1.92 6.10
CA LEU A 28 3.06 -1.11 5.96
C LEU A 28 2.83 -0.16 7.16
N GLY A 29 3.43 -0.47 8.32
CA GLY A 29 3.63 0.46 9.43
C GLY A 29 2.80 0.24 10.70
N GLY A 30 1.93 -0.78 10.74
CA GLY A 30 1.20 -1.19 11.94
C GLY A 30 1.74 -2.46 12.60
N LYS A 31 1.73 -2.52 13.94
CA LYS A 31 2.28 -3.62 14.75
C LYS A 31 1.73 -5.02 14.44
N TYR A 32 0.45 -5.14 14.09
CA TYR A 32 -0.22 -6.43 13.85
C TYR A 32 -0.53 -6.72 12.38
N GLU A 33 -0.12 -5.84 11.47
CA GLU A 33 -0.51 -5.93 10.06
C GLU A 33 0.09 -7.14 9.37
N HIS A 34 1.31 -7.54 9.76
CA HIS A 34 1.94 -8.74 9.25
C HIS A 34 1.08 -9.99 9.53
N LEU A 35 0.60 -10.14 10.78
CA LEU A 35 -0.26 -11.26 11.17
C LEU A 35 -1.59 -11.23 10.44
N TRP A 36 -2.19 -10.05 10.32
CA TRP A 36 -3.43 -9.87 9.55
C TRP A 36 -3.27 -10.30 8.10
N ARG A 37 -2.20 -9.88 7.41
CA ARG A 37 -1.94 -10.23 6.01
C ARG A 37 -1.76 -11.73 5.81
N TRP A 38 -0.99 -12.38 6.68
CA TRP A 38 -0.88 -13.83 6.66
C TRP A 38 -2.23 -14.49 6.91
N GLY A 39 -2.99 -14.02 7.90
CA GLY A 39 -4.34 -14.51 8.21
C GLY A 39 -5.29 -14.42 7.01
N VAL A 40 -5.33 -13.27 6.32
CA VAL A 40 -6.13 -13.09 5.10
C VAL A 40 -5.65 -14.02 3.99
N ALA A 41 -4.35 -14.11 3.75
CA ALA A 41 -3.80 -14.98 2.71
C ALA A 41 -4.13 -16.47 2.98
N PHE A 42 -4.02 -16.93 4.22
CA PHE A 42 -4.43 -18.27 4.61
C PHE A 42 -5.94 -18.46 4.42
N PHE A 43 -6.75 -17.53 4.94
CA PHE A 43 -8.20 -17.65 4.93
C PHE A 43 -8.76 -17.71 3.50
N VAL A 44 -8.32 -16.81 2.61
CA VAL A 44 -8.81 -16.75 1.23
C VAL A 44 -8.48 -18.04 0.46
N ASN A 45 -7.29 -18.59 0.64
CA ASN A 45 -6.83 -19.74 -0.15
C ASN A 45 -7.26 -21.09 0.44
N TYR A 46 -7.18 -21.26 1.76
CA TYR A 46 -7.49 -22.54 2.40
C TYR A 46 -8.96 -22.73 2.76
N SER A 47 -9.78 -21.67 2.84
CA SER A 47 -11.23 -21.83 3.08
C SER A 47 -11.90 -22.70 2.01
N ILE A 48 -11.58 -22.44 0.74
CA ILE A 48 -12.06 -23.21 -0.42
C ILE A 48 -11.52 -24.63 -0.37
N PHE A 49 -10.24 -24.81 -0.06
CA PHE A 49 -9.60 -26.13 0.03
C PHE A 49 -10.24 -27.01 1.12
N VAL A 50 -10.45 -26.46 2.31
CA VAL A 50 -11.08 -27.16 3.43
C VAL A 50 -12.55 -27.49 3.14
N PHE A 51 -13.26 -26.61 2.44
CA PHE A 51 -14.62 -26.87 2.00
C PHE A 51 -14.70 -28.08 1.07
N PHE A 52 -13.83 -28.15 0.05
CA PHE A 52 -13.77 -29.31 -0.85
C PHE A 52 -13.34 -30.59 -0.14
N TRP A 53 -12.40 -30.50 0.80
CA TRP A 53 -12.01 -31.62 1.67
C TRP A 53 -13.17 -32.21 2.48
N PHE A 54 -14.07 -31.36 2.97
CA PHE A 54 -15.19 -31.83 3.78
C PHE A 54 -16.31 -32.47 2.94
N ILE A 55 -16.45 -32.07 1.68
CA ILE A 55 -17.56 -32.49 0.81
C ILE A 55 -17.19 -33.69 -0.06
N LEU A 56 -15.94 -33.78 -0.53
CA LEU A 56 -15.50 -34.82 -1.44
C LEU A 56 -14.97 -36.01 -0.64
N GLU A 57 -15.78 -37.07 -0.55
CA GLU A 57 -15.44 -38.30 0.20
C GLU A 57 -14.16 -38.98 -0.33
N ASP A 58 -13.90 -38.90 -1.63
CA ASP A 58 -12.69 -39.47 -2.25
C ASP A 58 -11.45 -38.57 -2.13
N PHE A 59 -11.60 -37.33 -1.69
CA PHE A 59 -10.49 -36.38 -1.57
C PHE A 59 -9.86 -36.53 -0.18
N THR A 60 -9.04 -37.58 -0.03
CA THR A 60 -8.36 -37.95 1.22
C THR A 60 -6.84 -37.82 1.12
N VAL A 61 -6.13 -37.87 2.26
CA VAL A 61 -4.68 -37.57 2.36
C VAL A 61 -3.86 -38.61 1.59
N ASP A 62 -4.42 -39.80 1.46
CA ASP A 62 -3.80 -40.94 0.80
C ASP A 62 -3.82 -40.80 -0.73
N THR A 63 -4.64 -39.89 -1.26
CA THR A 63 -4.70 -39.64 -2.70
C THR A 63 -3.60 -38.68 -3.16
N PRO A 64 -2.94 -38.95 -4.30
CA PRO A 64 -1.98 -38.00 -4.87
C PRO A 64 -2.65 -36.67 -5.28
N MET A 65 -3.95 -36.71 -5.60
CA MET A 65 -4.73 -35.53 -5.93
C MET A 65 -4.75 -34.51 -4.79
N PHE A 66 -4.85 -34.97 -3.53
CA PHE A 66 -4.79 -34.10 -2.37
C PHE A 66 -3.48 -33.30 -2.31
N TRP A 67 -2.35 -33.99 -2.44
CA TRP A 67 -1.03 -33.34 -2.37
C TRP A 67 -0.78 -32.37 -3.50
N VAL A 68 -1.24 -32.69 -4.72
CA VAL A 68 -1.16 -31.77 -5.87
C VAL A 68 -1.98 -30.51 -5.61
N ALA A 69 -3.22 -30.67 -5.15
CA ALA A 69 -4.09 -29.53 -4.82
C ALA A 69 -3.55 -28.71 -3.64
N PHE A 70 -3.00 -29.36 -2.62
CA PHE A 70 -2.36 -28.71 -1.48
C PHE A 70 -1.18 -27.85 -1.93
N VAL A 71 -0.28 -28.40 -2.76
CA VAL A 71 0.85 -27.64 -3.33
C VAL A 71 0.34 -26.46 -4.16
N LEU A 72 -0.66 -26.65 -5.01
CA LEU A 72 -1.23 -25.56 -5.79
C LEU A 72 -1.79 -24.44 -4.89
N MET A 73 -2.51 -24.79 -3.82
CA MET A 73 -3.03 -23.83 -2.85
C MET A 73 -1.93 -23.12 -2.08
N THR A 74 -0.84 -23.80 -1.71
CA THR A 74 0.32 -23.16 -1.07
C THR A 74 0.95 -22.12 -2.00
N ILE A 75 1.06 -22.41 -3.30
CA ILE A 75 1.59 -21.46 -4.29
C ILE A 75 0.65 -20.25 -4.42
N MET A 76 -0.67 -20.46 -4.53
CA MET A 76 -1.66 -19.38 -4.60
C MET A 76 -1.68 -18.51 -3.32
N MET A 77 -1.48 -19.13 -2.16
CA MET A 77 -1.37 -18.44 -0.88
C MET A 77 -0.12 -17.54 -0.83
N LEU A 78 1.04 -18.05 -1.25
CA LEU A 78 2.27 -17.25 -1.35
C LEU A 78 2.09 -16.10 -2.35
N MET A 79 1.45 -16.35 -3.49
CA MET A 79 1.13 -15.32 -4.47
C MET A 79 0.22 -14.24 -3.86
N THR A 80 -0.81 -14.63 -3.11
CA THR A 80 -1.69 -13.69 -2.39
C THR A 80 -0.91 -12.84 -1.40
N ARG A 81 -0.03 -13.45 -0.61
CA ARG A 81 0.77 -12.74 0.40
C ARG A 81 1.78 -11.76 -0.19
N TYR A 82 2.48 -12.16 -1.25
CA TYR A 82 3.61 -11.38 -1.77
C TYR A 82 3.26 -10.49 -2.97
N LEU A 83 2.28 -10.86 -3.79
CA LEU A 83 1.89 -10.12 -4.99
C LEU A 83 0.72 -9.16 -4.73
N TYR A 84 -0.30 -9.61 -3.99
CA TYR A 84 -1.49 -8.80 -3.71
C TYR A 84 -1.39 -7.99 -2.42
N LEU A 85 -0.64 -8.51 -1.44
CA LEU A 85 -0.40 -7.84 -0.15
C LEU A 85 1.11 -7.57 0.09
N PRO A 86 1.83 -6.96 -0.88
CA PRO A 86 3.26 -6.74 -0.74
C PRO A 86 3.57 -5.85 0.47
N ASP A 87 4.71 -6.10 1.09
CA ASP A 87 5.30 -5.13 2.01
C ASP A 87 5.80 -3.94 1.19
N LYS A 88 5.80 -2.75 1.79
CA LYS A 88 6.14 -1.52 1.08
C LYS A 88 7.48 -1.02 1.58
N HIS A 89 8.35 -0.64 0.66
CA HIS A 89 9.60 0.02 0.96
C HIS A 89 9.43 1.52 0.69
N ARG A 90 9.64 2.33 1.72
CA ARG A 90 9.42 3.77 1.66
C ARG A 90 10.72 4.50 1.97
N TYR A 91 11.13 5.37 1.07
CA TYR A 91 12.24 6.29 1.29
C TYR A 91 11.69 7.69 1.50
N TYR A 92 11.88 8.24 2.70
CA TYR A 92 11.38 9.54 3.09
C TYR A 92 12.47 10.58 3.06
N HIS A 93 12.10 11.78 2.64
CA HIS A 93 12.93 12.96 2.62
C HIS A 93 12.14 14.14 3.18
N LEU A 94 12.66 14.74 4.25
CA LEU A 94 12.15 15.95 4.85
C LEU A 94 12.91 17.15 4.27
N THR A 95 12.14 18.16 3.87
CA THR A 95 12.62 19.42 3.29
C THR A 95 11.95 20.59 4.03
N ALA A 96 12.40 21.82 3.77
CA ALA A 96 11.78 23.02 4.33
C ALA A 96 10.33 23.29 3.85
N LEU A 97 9.88 22.62 2.78
CA LEU A 97 8.51 22.75 2.24
C LEU A 97 7.57 21.62 2.70
N GLY A 98 8.12 20.52 3.23
CA GLY A 98 7.38 19.34 3.62
C GLY A 98 8.15 18.04 3.42
N ILE A 99 7.44 16.93 3.31
CA ILE A 99 8.00 15.58 3.16
C ILE A 99 7.66 15.02 1.78
N HIS A 100 8.65 14.54 1.04
CA HIS A 100 8.40 13.71 -0.15
C HIS A 100 8.95 12.30 0.09
N TYR A 101 8.30 11.31 -0.51
CA TYR A 101 8.75 9.93 -0.38
C TYR A 101 8.43 9.11 -1.62
N THR A 102 9.25 8.10 -1.85
CA THR A 102 8.99 7.08 -2.86
C THR A 102 8.51 5.81 -2.19
N GLU A 103 7.45 5.23 -2.71
CA GLU A 103 6.89 3.96 -2.25
C GLU A 103 7.12 2.91 -3.33
N GLN A 104 7.75 1.79 -2.94
CA GLN A 104 8.03 0.67 -3.82
C GLN A 104 7.54 -0.62 -3.18
N ASP A 105 6.76 -1.42 -3.91
CA ASP A 105 6.34 -2.72 -3.42
C ASP A 105 7.55 -3.69 -3.36
N MET A 106 7.73 -4.32 -2.19
CA MET A 106 8.75 -5.33 -1.91
C MET A 106 8.30 -6.71 -2.42
N VAL A 107 8.01 -6.80 -3.70
CA VAL A 107 7.69 -8.06 -4.36
C VAL A 107 9.01 -8.76 -4.74
N PRO A 108 9.21 -10.03 -4.37
CA PRO A 108 10.38 -10.79 -4.79
C PRO A 108 10.50 -10.85 -6.33
N GLU A 109 11.71 -10.70 -6.87
CA GLU A 109 11.95 -10.78 -8.33
C GLU A 109 11.44 -12.09 -8.95
N VAL A 110 11.48 -13.17 -8.17
CA VAL A 110 10.97 -14.49 -8.54
C VAL A 110 9.47 -14.45 -8.83
N ALA A 111 8.68 -13.70 -8.05
CA ALA A 111 7.24 -13.57 -8.29
C ALA A 111 6.96 -12.88 -9.65
N TYR A 112 7.70 -11.83 -9.99
CA TYR A 112 7.61 -11.20 -11.33
C TYR A 112 7.98 -12.18 -12.45
N LYS A 113 8.97 -13.07 -12.25
CA LYS A 113 9.33 -14.09 -13.24
C LYS A 113 8.22 -15.13 -13.40
N ILE A 114 7.64 -15.59 -12.30
CA ILE A 114 6.54 -16.57 -12.30
C ILE A 114 5.31 -15.99 -13.02
N VAL A 115 4.89 -14.77 -12.67
CA VAL A 115 3.75 -14.08 -13.31
C VAL A 115 3.96 -13.97 -14.83
N ARG A 116 5.15 -13.53 -15.25
CA ARG A 116 5.49 -13.43 -16.68
C ARG A 116 5.51 -14.80 -17.36
N GLY A 117 6.01 -15.83 -16.69
CA GLY A 117 5.99 -17.20 -17.19
C GLY A 117 4.57 -17.71 -17.42
N PHE A 118 3.68 -17.56 -16.43
CA PHE A 118 2.27 -17.94 -16.56
C PHE A 118 1.54 -17.14 -17.64
N ALA A 119 1.83 -15.85 -17.75
CA ALA A 119 1.28 -15.00 -18.81
C ALA A 119 1.64 -15.53 -20.20
N TRP A 120 2.90 -15.92 -20.42
CA TRP A 120 3.33 -16.53 -21.69
C TRP A 120 2.65 -17.87 -21.96
N VAL A 121 2.51 -18.73 -20.93
CA VAL A 121 1.76 -19.99 -21.06
C VAL A 121 0.31 -19.72 -21.46
N GLY A 122 -0.35 -18.74 -20.83
CA GLY A 122 -1.71 -18.33 -21.15
C GLY A 122 -1.86 -17.88 -22.60
N VAL A 123 -0.93 -17.06 -23.10
CA VAL A 123 -0.89 -16.63 -24.52
C VAL A 123 -0.75 -17.82 -25.46
N VAL A 124 0.15 -18.77 -25.17
CA VAL A 124 0.34 -19.96 -26.00
C VAL A 124 -0.91 -20.84 -26.04
N VAL A 125 -1.56 -21.04 -24.89
CA VAL A 125 -2.82 -21.80 -24.80
C VAL A 125 -3.93 -21.14 -25.62
N CYS A 126 -4.05 -19.80 -25.55
CA CYS A 126 -5.01 -19.06 -26.37
C CYS A 126 -4.74 -19.22 -27.87
N ILE A 127 -3.47 -19.18 -28.31
CA ILE A 127 -3.10 -19.40 -29.72
C ILE A 127 -3.52 -20.81 -30.16
N ILE A 128 -3.21 -21.84 -29.36
CA ILE A 128 -3.60 -23.23 -29.66
C ILE A 128 -5.12 -23.37 -29.74
N ALA A 129 -5.87 -22.75 -28.82
CA ALA A 129 -7.33 -22.79 -28.82
C ALA A 129 -7.93 -22.20 -30.10
N VAL A 130 -7.36 -21.09 -30.62
CA VAL A 130 -7.79 -20.50 -31.90
C VAL A 130 -7.52 -21.43 -33.06
N PHE A 131 -6.38 -22.14 -33.08
CA PHE A 131 -6.09 -23.12 -34.13
C PHE A 131 -7.04 -24.32 -34.11
N LEU A 132 -7.43 -24.80 -32.92
CA LEU A 132 -8.27 -26.00 -32.77
C LEU A 132 -9.77 -25.72 -32.94
N LEU A 133 -10.27 -24.62 -32.36
CA LEU A 133 -11.70 -24.31 -32.28
C LEU A 133 -12.12 -23.22 -33.29
N GLY A 134 -11.15 -22.67 -34.03
CA GLY A 134 -11.35 -21.60 -35.00
C GLY A 134 -11.48 -20.21 -34.37
N PRO A 135 -11.73 -19.18 -35.21
CA PRO A 135 -11.75 -17.78 -34.77
C PRO A 135 -12.83 -17.46 -33.72
N LEU A 136 -13.87 -18.28 -33.61
CA LEU A 136 -14.96 -18.10 -32.65
C LEU A 136 -14.48 -18.25 -31.20
N ALA A 137 -13.37 -18.96 -30.96
CA ALA A 137 -12.75 -19.06 -29.64
C ALA A 137 -12.22 -17.72 -29.09
N LEU A 138 -11.99 -16.72 -29.96
CA LEU A 138 -11.61 -15.37 -29.53
C LEU A 138 -12.75 -14.67 -28.78
N VAL A 139 -14.01 -15.07 -29.03
CA VAL A 139 -15.19 -14.57 -28.31
C VAL A 139 -15.17 -15.18 -26.91
N GLY A 140 -14.55 -14.46 -25.96
CA GLY A 140 -14.32 -14.91 -24.59
C GLY A 140 -12.82 -15.07 -24.29
N ALA A 141 -12.09 -15.91 -25.03
CA ALA A 141 -10.66 -16.13 -24.77
C ALA A 141 -9.78 -14.92 -25.14
N GLY A 142 -10.26 -14.02 -26.01
CA GLY A 142 -9.53 -12.81 -26.38
C GLY A 142 -9.26 -11.88 -25.20
N ALA A 143 -10.19 -11.77 -24.25
CA ALA A 143 -9.99 -10.97 -23.03
C ALA A 143 -8.89 -11.55 -22.15
N PHE A 144 -8.85 -12.88 -22.03
CA PHE A 144 -7.81 -13.59 -21.27
C PHE A 144 -6.42 -13.47 -21.93
N ALA A 145 -6.36 -13.54 -23.26
CA ALA A 145 -5.13 -13.33 -24.02
C ALA A 145 -4.59 -11.90 -23.84
N LEU A 146 -5.46 -10.89 -23.87
CA LEU A 146 -5.08 -9.48 -23.73
C LEU A 146 -4.61 -9.15 -22.31
N MET A 147 -5.30 -9.71 -21.30
CA MET A 147 -4.88 -9.64 -19.90
C MET A 147 -3.53 -10.33 -19.69
N SER A 148 -3.34 -11.54 -20.24
CA SER A 148 -2.05 -12.25 -20.19
C SER A 148 -0.95 -11.43 -20.86
N PHE A 149 -1.21 -10.83 -22.02
CA PHE A 149 -0.23 -10.00 -22.71
C PHE A 149 0.20 -8.79 -21.86
N GLY A 150 -0.73 -8.11 -21.18
CA GLY A 150 -0.39 -7.04 -20.24
C GLY A 150 0.51 -7.51 -19.09
N MET A 151 0.28 -8.72 -18.59
CA MET A 151 1.06 -9.31 -17.50
C MET A 151 2.47 -9.80 -17.92
N THR A 152 2.76 -9.96 -19.22
CA THR A 152 4.11 -10.31 -19.70
C THR A 152 5.15 -9.23 -19.42
N ASN A 153 4.73 -7.97 -19.26
CA ASN A 153 5.58 -6.83 -18.95
C ASN A 153 5.46 -6.39 -17.48
N PHE A 154 4.99 -7.26 -16.60
CA PHE A 154 4.85 -6.94 -15.17
C PHE A 154 6.21 -6.60 -14.54
N LYS A 155 6.33 -5.38 -14.00
CA LYS A 155 7.55 -4.79 -13.45
C LYS A 155 7.25 -4.08 -12.13
N PRO A 156 8.23 -3.92 -11.24
CA PRO A 156 8.07 -3.11 -10.04
C PRO A 156 7.81 -1.65 -10.42
N THR A 157 6.85 -1.03 -9.75
CA THR A 157 6.53 0.39 -9.86
C THR A 157 7.05 1.13 -8.63
N VAL A 158 7.49 2.37 -8.84
CA VAL A 158 7.89 3.27 -7.76
C VAL A 158 6.95 4.47 -7.81
N ASP A 159 6.13 4.59 -6.80
CA ASP A 159 5.15 5.66 -6.68
C ASP A 159 5.78 6.84 -5.94
N LYS A 160 5.61 8.04 -6.49
CA LYS A 160 6.10 9.29 -5.93
C LYS A 160 4.99 9.96 -5.12
N CYS A 161 5.20 10.14 -3.84
CA CYS A 161 4.29 10.80 -2.93
C CYS A 161 4.88 12.11 -2.39
N CYS A 162 4.00 13.01 -2.00
CA CYS A 162 4.35 14.32 -1.44
C CYS A 162 3.36 14.71 -0.36
N LEU A 163 3.90 15.36 0.67
CA LEU A 163 3.19 15.91 1.80
C LEU A 163 3.72 17.32 2.03
N PHE A 164 2.85 18.32 1.87
CA PHE A 164 3.20 19.69 2.14
C PHE A 164 2.94 20.01 3.61
N ILE A 165 3.86 20.74 4.23
CA ILE A 165 3.73 21.22 5.61
C ILE A 165 3.69 22.74 5.54
N ASP A 166 2.62 23.28 6.07
CA ASP A 166 2.39 24.71 6.27
C ASP A 166 2.05 24.99 7.74
N GLU A 167 2.03 26.26 8.15
CA GLU A 167 1.72 26.73 9.51
C GLU A 167 0.41 26.16 10.09
N ARG A 168 -0.54 25.81 9.22
CA ARG A 168 -1.83 25.23 9.62
C ARG A 168 -1.77 23.73 9.90
N SER A 169 -0.67 23.07 9.58
CA SER A 169 -0.56 21.62 9.66
C SER A 169 -0.45 21.17 11.11
N VAL A 170 -1.20 20.14 11.48
CA VAL A 170 -1.12 19.55 12.82
C VAL A 170 -0.50 18.17 12.73
N VAL A 171 0.46 17.92 13.61
CA VAL A 171 1.21 16.68 13.71
C VAL A 171 0.73 15.90 14.92
N PHE A 172 0.08 14.77 14.67
CA PHE A 172 -0.31 13.84 15.72
C PHE A 172 0.77 12.77 15.92
N ASN A 173 1.40 12.83 17.09
CA ASN A 173 2.38 11.87 17.54
C ASN A 173 1.71 10.71 18.30
N LEU A 174 1.68 9.50 17.70
CA LEU A 174 1.23 8.28 18.39
C LEU A 174 2.27 7.81 19.41
N MET A 175 2.00 7.96 20.70
CA MET A 175 3.01 7.70 21.74
C MET A 175 3.55 6.26 21.77
N ASN A 176 2.70 5.27 21.42
CA ASN A 176 3.03 3.85 21.52
C ASN A 176 3.29 3.19 20.16
N ASP A 177 3.45 3.99 19.11
CA ASP A 177 3.64 3.51 17.75
C ASP A 177 4.67 4.35 16.99
N ASN A 178 5.26 3.77 15.95
CA ASN A 178 6.28 4.44 15.15
C ASN A 178 5.66 5.26 14.00
N VAL A 179 4.43 5.73 14.20
CA VAL A 179 3.64 6.46 13.21
C VAL A 179 3.47 7.92 13.64
N ILE A 180 3.59 8.82 12.68
CA ILE A 180 3.24 10.22 12.79
C ILE A 180 2.13 10.50 11.77
N SER A 181 1.03 11.10 12.22
CA SER A 181 -0.05 11.50 11.33
C SER A 181 -0.02 13.01 11.14
N PHE A 182 0.03 13.44 9.90
CA PHE A 182 -0.07 14.83 9.48
C PHE A 182 -1.50 15.08 9.00
N THR A 183 -2.09 16.17 9.46
CA THR A 183 -3.38 16.64 8.95
C THR A 183 -3.27 18.12 8.62
N ILE A 184 -4.00 18.55 7.59
CA ILE A 184 -4.28 19.97 7.39
C ILE A 184 -5.77 20.17 7.72
N PRO A 185 -6.11 21.08 8.65
CA PRO A 185 -7.49 21.39 8.96
C PRO A 185 -8.11 22.21 7.81
N GLU A 186 -8.76 21.54 6.86
CA GLU A 186 -9.62 22.21 5.90
C GLU A 186 -11.07 22.20 6.37
N LYS A 187 -11.79 23.30 6.11
CA LYS A 187 -13.25 23.39 6.28
C LYS A 187 -13.93 22.49 5.24
N GLY A 188 -14.30 21.26 5.61
CA GLY A 188 -15.10 20.36 4.77
C GLY A 188 -14.74 18.88 4.88
N GLN A 189 -15.42 18.04 4.08
CA GLN A 189 -15.35 16.58 4.13
C GLN A 189 -14.06 15.96 3.52
N MET A 190 -13.22 16.75 2.83
CA MET A 190 -12.01 16.26 2.17
C MET A 190 -10.76 16.72 2.92
N GLN A 191 -10.42 16.01 3.99
CA GLN A 191 -9.21 16.29 4.77
C GLN A 191 -8.02 15.54 4.20
N TYR A 192 -6.92 16.24 3.94
CA TYR A 192 -5.65 15.60 3.63
C TYR A 192 -5.05 15.00 4.90
N LYS A 193 -4.87 13.67 4.90
CA LYS A 193 -4.20 12.92 5.96
C LYS A 193 -3.00 12.19 5.40
N GLY A 194 -1.82 12.51 5.90
CA GLY A 194 -0.58 11.82 5.57
C GLY A 194 -0.09 11.00 6.75
N LEU A 195 0.09 9.69 6.56
CA LEU A 195 0.71 8.83 7.56
C LEU A 195 2.17 8.62 7.20
N ILE A 196 3.05 9.01 8.12
CA ILE A 196 4.49 8.88 8.00
C ILE A 196 4.97 7.83 8.99
N PHE A 197 5.78 6.91 8.49
CA PHE A 197 6.25 5.76 9.24
C PHE A 197 7.74 5.91 9.53
N THR A 198 8.12 5.56 10.75
CA THR A 198 9.50 5.56 11.22
C THR A 198 9.85 4.14 11.66
N PRO A 199 11.11 3.70 11.51
CA PRO A 199 11.47 2.34 11.87
C PRO A 199 11.60 2.16 13.39
N THR A 200 12.02 3.20 14.13
CA THR A 200 12.20 3.16 15.58
C THR A 200 11.63 4.40 16.28
N LEU A 201 11.40 4.27 17.60
CA LEU A 201 10.92 5.39 18.42
C LEU A 201 11.98 6.49 18.57
N GLU A 202 13.28 6.16 18.53
CA GLU A 202 14.37 7.13 18.56
C GLU A 202 14.39 7.97 17.28
N GLU A 203 14.24 7.31 16.13
CA GLU A 203 14.19 7.96 14.82
C GLU A 203 12.97 8.86 14.68
N LYS A 204 11.85 8.44 15.28
CA LYS A 204 10.66 9.28 15.43
C LYS A 204 10.94 10.55 16.23
N GLN A 205 11.69 10.47 17.32
CA GLN A 205 12.07 11.65 18.10
C GLN A 205 13.02 12.55 17.30
N MET A 206 13.98 11.98 16.58
CA MET A 206 14.86 12.74 15.68
C MET A 206 14.04 13.48 14.62
N LEU A 207 13.09 12.82 13.98
CA LEU A 207 12.19 13.43 13.00
C LEU A 207 11.39 14.59 13.59
N LEU A 208 10.80 14.42 14.79
CA LEU A 208 10.08 15.49 15.47
C LEU A 208 10.96 16.69 15.79
N ASN A 209 12.22 16.47 16.17
CA ASN A 209 13.16 17.56 16.43
C ASN A 209 13.50 18.34 15.14
N HIS A 210 13.74 17.65 14.03
CA HIS A 210 13.97 18.30 12.73
C HIS A 210 12.71 19.04 12.23
N LEU A 211 11.53 18.50 12.47
CA LEU A 211 10.27 19.18 12.15
C LEU A 211 10.12 20.47 12.94
N HIS A 212 10.41 20.45 14.24
CA HIS A 212 10.35 21.64 15.08
C HIS A 212 11.42 22.69 14.71
N SER A 213 12.58 22.27 14.19
CA SER A 213 13.61 23.23 13.75
C SER A 213 13.31 23.86 12.40
N LEU A 214 12.61 23.16 11.51
CA LEU A 214 12.19 23.68 10.20
C LEU A 214 10.89 24.47 10.28
N PHE A 215 9.96 24.05 11.14
CA PHE A 215 8.62 24.62 11.28
C PHE A 215 8.37 24.98 12.75
N HIS A 216 8.78 26.20 13.14
CA HIS A 216 8.73 26.65 14.54
C HIS A 216 7.30 26.70 15.13
N ASP A 217 6.29 27.00 14.30
CA ASP A 217 4.90 27.15 14.73
C ASP A 217 4.07 25.86 14.57
N LEU A 218 4.72 24.72 14.32
CA LEU A 218 4.04 23.46 14.07
C LEU A 218 3.41 22.88 15.33
N GLU A 219 2.09 22.70 15.32
CA GLU A 219 1.36 22.09 16.43
C GLU A 219 1.60 20.58 16.49
N VAL A 220 2.23 20.09 17.58
CA VAL A 220 2.48 18.66 17.81
C VAL A 220 1.62 18.15 18.97
N VAL A 221 0.64 17.30 18.65
CA VAL A 221 -0.31 16.73 19.61
C VAL A 221 0.03 15.28 19.89
N LYS A 222 0.23 14.93 21.16
CA LYS A 222 0.48 13.54 21.58
C LYS A 222 -0.83 12.79 21.75
N ILE A 223 -0.99 11.67 21.05
CA ILE A 223 -2.20 10.83 21.11
C ILE A 223 -1.86 9.37 21.43
N LYS A 224 -2.79 8.66 22.08
CA LYS A 224 -2.61 7.24 22.46
C LYS A 224 -3.06 6.30 21.34
N ARG A 225 -4.19 6.60 20.70
CA ARG A 225 -4.74 5.86 19.56
C ARG A 225 -4.90 6.80 18.38
N LEU A 226 -4.77 6.29 17.16
CA LEU A 226 -4.96 7.10 15.94
C LEU A 226 -6.33 7.81 15.92
N ASN A 227 -7.39 7.14 16.39
CA ASN A 227 -8.73 7.73 16.46
C ASN A 227 -8.88 8.84 17.52
N ASP A 228 -7.95 8.97 18.47
CA ASP A 228 -7.98 10.09 19.42
C ASP A 228 -7.72 11.42 18.72
N GLN A 229 -7.19 11.43 17.49
CA GLN A 229 -7.05 12.64 16.68
C GLN A 229 -8.39 13.39 16.54
N PHE A 230 -9.51 12.68 16.44
CA PHE A 230 -10.85 13.27 16.27
C PHE A 230 -11.39 13.98 17.52
N LYS A 231 -10.71 13.83 18.66
CA LYS A 231 -11.01 14.61 19.88
C LYS A 231 -10.38 16.01 19.84
N HIS A 232 -9.49 16.26 18.89
CA HIS A 232 -8.86 17.57 18.76
C HIS A 232 -9.92 18.63 18.40
N PRO A 233 -9.87 19.85 18.97
CA PRO A 233 -10.86 20.91 18.71
C PRO A 233 -11.08 21.21 17.23
N ILE A 234 -10.03 21.02 16.42
CA ILE A 234 -10.08 21.12 14.95
C ILE A 234 -11.19 20.27 14.32
N TYR A 235 -11.47 19.08 14.88
CA TYR A 235 -12.53 18.19 14.37
C TYR A 235 -13.88 18.43 15.03
N GLN A 236 -13.93 19.13 16.18
CA GLN A 236 -15.16 19.43 16.89
C GLN A 236 -15.84 20.70 16.37
N GLN A 237 -15.07 21.68 15.90
CA GLN A 237 -15.60 22.93 15.32
C GLN A 237 -16.48 22.72 14.08
N SER A 238 -16.39 21.56 13.39
CA SER A 238 -17.26 21.24 12.25
C SER A 238 -18.66 20.75 12.63
N GLU A 239 -18.87 20.24 13.85
CA GLU A 239 -20.21 19.82 14.30
C GLU A 239 -21.05 21.01 14.73
N ASP A 240 -20.48 21.97 15.45
CA ASP A 240 -21.25 23.11 16.01
C ASP A 240 -21.80 24.07 14.93
N THR A 241 -21.16 24.14 13.75
CA THR A 241 -21.65 25.00 12.65
C THR A 241 -22.70 24.33 11.76
N ALA A 242 -22.96 23.03 11.93
CA ALA A 242 -23.98 22.29 11.18
C ALA A 242 -25.36 22.29 11.88
N THR A 243 -25.42 22.81 13.11
CA THR A 243 -26.62 22.88 13.96
C THR A 243 -27.19 24.29 14.15
N GLU A 244 -26.69 25.29 13.43
CA GLU A 244 -27.30 26.63 13.34
C GLU A 244 -28.03 26.86 12.01
#